data_AF-D3FZN3-F1
#
_entry.id   AF-D3FZN3-F1
#
_cell.length_a   1.000
_cell.length_b   1.000
_cell.length_c   1.000
_cell.angle_alpha   90.00
_cell.angle_beta   90.00
_cell.angle_gamma   90.00
#
_symmetry.space_group_name_H-M   'P 1'
#
loop_
_entity.id
_entity.type
_entity.pdbx_description
1 polymer ?
#
loop_
_entity_poly.entity_id
_entity_poly.type
_entity_poly.pdbx_seq_one_letter_code
_entity_poly.pdbx_strand_id
1 'polypeptide(L)'
;MTYTLLNHIQGKIGSRWAHFVKENGVDQLLIVAVDAAKYTHKVLLANFYGDILIKPFEIDASESGFNRLKKNVELVMKEKGYEKVVLGIETTAHYYEDLVRLSHSENYHVRIINAASTAQERNTLMNWSKTDNLDLMTIVQSVIHGRGTSNELRSGIVLELQKLTRARRNLVQTRTALENAIRVHLDQVFREFQGKSIVVEGKRRHIQPFSEL
;
A
#
# COMPACT_ATOMS: atom_id res chain seq x y z
N MET A 1 -22.96 -3.21 -30.83
CA MET A 1 -23.61 -3.47 -29.52
C MET A 1 -22.76 -2.86 -28.43
N THR A 2 -23.20 -1.76 -27.84
CA THR A 2 -22.56 -1.12 -26.69
C THR A 2 -22.80 -1.98 -25.45
N TYR A 3 -21.78 -2.72 -25.00
CA TYR A 3 -21.86 -3.45 -23.74
C TYR A 3 -22.06 -2.44 -22.61
N THR A 4 -23.19 -2.52 -21.92
CA THR A 4 -23.46 -1.76 -20.70
C THR A 4 -22.49 -2.24 -19.62
N LEU A 5 -21.36 -1.53 -19.46
CA LEU A 5 -20.20 -1.83 -18.60
C LEU A 5 -20.49 -1.83 -17.08
N LEU A 6 -21.72 -2.10 -16.64
CA LEU A 6 -22.16 -1.84 -15.26
C LEU A 6 -22.76 -3.04 -14.51
N ASN A 7 -22.81 -4.24 -15.10
CA ASN A 7 -23.43 -5.44 -14.49
C ASN A 7 -22.43 -6.53 -14.08
N HIS A 8 -21.21 -6.19 -13.66
CA HIS A 8 -20.31 -7.19 -13.05
C HIS A 8 -20.62 -7.33 -11.56
N ILE A 9 -20.52 -8.54 -11.01
CA ILE A 9 -20.76 -8.83 -9.58
C ILE A 9 -19.82 -8.06 -8.62
N GLN A 10 -18.70 -7.56 -9.14
CA GLN A 10 -17.75 -6.68 -8.43
C GLN A 10 -17.86 -5.19 -8.88
N GLY A 11 -18.99 -4.80 -9.47
CA GLY A 11 -19.27 -3.44 -9.92
C GLY A 11 -18.32 -2.94 -11.02
N LYS A 12 -18.01 -1.64 -10.99
CA LYS A 12 -17.19 -0.96 -12.01
C LYS A 12 -15.77 -1.52 -12.11
N ILE A 13 -15.15 -1.85 -10.99
CA ILE A 13 -13.76 -2.37 -10.96
C ILE A 13 -13.69 -3.71 -11.66
N GLY A 14 -14.60 -4.64 -11.32
CA GLY A 14 -14.62 -5.94 -11.99
C GLY A 14 -15.07 -5.86 -13.45
N SER A 15 -15.95 -4.91 -13.81
CA SER A 15 -16.31 -4.68 -15.21
C SER A 15 -15.09 -4.25 -16.05
N ARG A 16 -14.24 -3.36 -15.51
CA ARG A 16 -12.99 -2.94 -16.17
C ARG A 16 -11.99 -4.08 -16.28
N TRP A 17 -11.84 -4.88 -15.22
CA TRP A 17 -10.97 -6.05 -15.25
C TRP A 17 -11.43 -7.10 -16.27
N ALA A 18 -12.73 -7.44 -16.27
CA ALA A 18 -13.29 -8.38 -17.23
C ALA A 18 -13.13 -7.89 -18.68
N HIS A 19 -13.27 -6.59 -18.93
CA HIS A 19 -12.98 -6.02 -20.25
C HIS A 19 -11.50 -6.19 -20.63
N PHE A 20 -10.59 -5.80 -19.73
CA PHE A 20 -9.14 -5.94 -19.95
C PHE A 20 -8.75 -7.39 -20.27
N VAL A 21 -9.26 -8.36 -19.50
CA VAL A 21 -8.98 -9.78 -19.73
C VAL A 21 -9.55 -10.27 -21.07
N LYS A 22 -10.78 -9.86 -21.43
CA LYS A 22 -11.39 -10.23 -22.72
C LYS A 22 -10.66 -9.63 -23.93
N GLU A 23 -10.17 -8.41 -23.80
CA GLU A 23 -9.47 -7.69 -24.86
C GLU A 23 -8.11 -8.30 -25.18
N ASN A 24 -7.38 -8.77 -24.16
CA ASN A 24 -6.03 -9.29 -24.33
C ASN A 24 -5.99 -10.83 -24.44
N GLY A 25 -6.99 -11.54 -23.90
CA GLY A 25 -7.02 -13.00 -23.83
C GLY A 25 -6.18 -13.55 -22.68
N VAL A 26 -6.70 -14.53 -21.95
CA VAL A 26 -6.07 -15.09 -20.74
C VAL A 26 -4.70 -15.73 -21.02
N ASP A 27 -4.51 -16.32 -22.20
CA ASP A 27 -3.26 -16.97 -22.60
C ASP A 27 -2.13 -15.97 -22.89
N GLN A 28 -2.46 -14.68 -23.05
CA GLN A 28 -1.50 -13.62 -23.36
C GLN A 28 -1.04 -12.85 -22.11
N LEU A 29 -1.60 -13.19 -20.94
CA LEU A 29 -1.33 -12.51 -19.68
C LEU A 29 -0.27 -13.23 -18.85
N LEU A 30 0.84 -12.55 -18.61
CA LEU A 30 1.83 -12.91 -17.60
C LEU A 30 1.50 -12.18 -16.29
N ILE A 31 1.27 -12.93 -15.22
CA ILE A 31 1.05 -12.39 -13.88
C ILE A 31 2.38 -12.31 -13.14
N VAL A 32 2.69 -11.13 -12.62
CA VAL A 32 3.83 -10.87 -11.74
C VAL A 32 3.28 -10.53 -10.37
N ALA A 33 3.40 -11.43 -9.41
CA ALA A 33 3.04 -11.18 -8.01
C ALA A 33 4.26 -10.65 -7.26
N VAL A 34 4.09 -9.54 -6.53
CA VAL A 34 5.14 -8.94 -5.72
C VAL A 34 4.65 -8.72 -4.29
N ASP A 35 5.36 -9.33 -3.33
CA ASP A 35 5.24 -9.00 -1.92
C ASP A 35 6.36 -8.01 -1.56
N ALA A 36 5.97 -6.77 -1.30
CA ALA A 36 6.90 -5.66 -1.12
C ALA A 36 7.31 -5.50 0.35
N ALA A 37 8.59 -5.71 0.66
CA ALA A 37 9.18 -5.32 1.94
C ALA A 37 10.18 -4.17 1.81
N LYS A 38 10.75 -3.73 2.94
CA LYS A 38 11.62 -2.55 3.04
C LYS A 38 12.91 -2.65 2.21
N TYR A 39 13.54 -3.83 2.21
CA TYR A 39 14.88 -4.01 1.63
C TYR A 39 14.88 -5.01 0.48
N THR A 40 14.06 -6.05 0.57
CA THR A 40 13.93 -7.08 -0.46
C THR A 40 12.46 -7.31 -0.76
N HIS A 41 12.12 -7.45 -2.03
CA HIS A 41 10.79 -7.82 -2.47
C HIS A 41 10.82 -9.27 -2.94
N LYS A 42 9.80 -10.03 -2.58
CA LYS A 42 9.60 -11.38 -3.11
C LYS A 42 8.74 -11.31 -4.36
N VAL A 43 9.09 -12.08 -5.37
CA VAL A 43 8.45 -12.06 -6.68
C VAL A 43 8.13 -13.48 -7.12
N LEU A 44 6.97 -13.66 -7.75
CA LEU A 44 6.57 -14.88 -8.45
C LEU A 44 6.00 -14.52 -9.82
N LEU A 45 6.36 -15.30 -10.85
CA LEU A 45 5.73 -15.21 -12.17
C LEU A 45 4.83 -16.42 -12.40
N ALA A 46 3.59 -16.16 -12.80
CA ALA A 46 2.59 -17.18 -13.10
C ALA A 46 1.78 -16.80 -14.34
N ASN A 47 1.12 -17.78 -14.96
CA ASN A 47 0.12 -17.50 -15.99
C ASN A 47 -1.27 -17.21 -15.37
N PHE A 48 -2.25 -16.88 -16.19
CA PHE A 48 -3.62 -16.62 -15.73
C PHE A 48 -4.33 -17.85 -15.15
N TYR A 49 -3.85 -19.05 -15.45
CA TYR A 49 -4.38 -20.31 -14.90
C TYR A 49 -3.81 -20.66 -13.52
N GLY A 50 -2.79 -19.92 -13.06
CA GLY A 50 -2.12 -20.15 -11.78
C GLY A 50 -0.90 -21.07 -11.86
N ASP A 51 -0.46 -21.48 -13.05
CA ASP A 51 0.78 -22.23 -13.20
C ASP A 51 1.98 -21.33 -12.94
N ILE A 52 2.88 -21.80 -12.08
CA ILE A 52 4.10 -21.09 -11.73
C ILE A 52 5.11 -21.24 -12.88
N LEU A 53 5.48 -20.12 -13.49
CA LEU A 53 6.46 -20.06 -14.58
C LEU A 53 7.87 -19.82 -14.05
N ILE A 54 8.01 -18.98 -13.02
CA ILE A 54 9.24 -18.82 -12.24
C ILE A 54 8.88 -18.94 -10.76
N LYS A 55 9.55 -19.86 -10.06
CA LYS A 55 9.43 -20.03 -8.61
C LYS A 55 9.78 -18.73 -7.87
N PRO A 56 9.31 -18.53 -6.63
CA PRO A 56 9.61 -17.34 -5.85
C PRO A 56 11.10 -17.00 -5.82
N PHE A 57 11.42 -15.74 -6.11
CA PHE A 57 12.77 -15.18 -6.02
C PHE A 57 12.74 -13.78 -5.42
N GLU A 58 13.89 -13.34 -4.91
CA GLU A 58 14.02 -12.03 -4.29
C GLU A 58 14.71 -11.03 -5.23
N ILE A 59 14.25 -9.78 -5.14
CA ILE A 59 14.90 -8.61 -5.73
C ILE A 59 15.15 -7.57 -4.64
N ASP A 60 16.23 -6.82 -4.74
CA ASP A 60 16.48 -5.71 -3.83
C ASP A 60 15.52 -4.55 -4.11
N ALA A 61 15.20 -3.77 -3.08
CA ALA A 61 14.43 -2.52 -3.18
C ALA A 61 15.29 -1.40 -3.80
N SER A 62 15.72 -1.62 -5.05
CA SER A 62 16.65 -0.76 -5.79
C SER A 62 16.36 -0.82 -7.29
N GLU A 63 16.95 0.11 -8.04
CA GLU A 63 16.88 0.12 -9.50
C GLU A 63 17.46 -1.17 -10.12
N SER A 64 18.57 -1.69 -9.56
CA SER A 64 19.15 -2.94 -10.03
C SER A 64 18.23 -4.14 -9.77
N GLY A 65 17.52 -4.15 -8.64
CA GLY A 65 16.50 -5.14 -8.33
C GLY A 65 15.32 -5.09 -9.30
N PHE A 66 14.82 -3.90 -9.61
CA PHE A 66 13.76 -3.74 -10.61
C PHE A 66 14.21 -4.16 -12.02
N ASN A 67 15.43 -3.82 -12.43
CA ASN A 67 15.99 -4.26 -13.70
C ASN A 67 16.13 -5.79 -13.78
N ARG A 68 16.43 -6.45 -12.66
CA ARG A 68 16.43 -7.92 -12.59
C ARG A 68 15.03 -8.50 -12.78
N LEU A 69 14.01 -7.89 -12.16
CA LEU A 69 12.61 -8.26 -12.39
C LEU A 69 12.24 -8.11 -13.87
N LYS A 70 12.52 -6.95 -14.46
CA LYS A 70 12.24 -6.65 -15.87
C LYS A 70 12.84 -7.69 -16.81
N LYS A 71 14.12 -8.04 -16.62
CA LYS A 71 14.80 -9.08 -17.43
C LYS A 71 14.10 -10.43 -17.35
N ASN A 72 13.68 -10.86 -16.16
CA ASN A 72 12.97 -12.12 -15.99
C ASN A 72 11.59 -12.10 -16.68
N VAL A 73 10.89 -10.97 -16.59
CA VAL A 73 9.60 -10.76 -17.27
C VAL A 73 9.77 -10.83 -18.78
N GLU A 74 10.71 -10.06 -19.35
CA GLU A 74 10.99 -10.05 -20.80
C GLU A 74 11.40 -11.43 -21.33
N LEU A 75 12.21 -12.17 -20.57
CA LEU A 75 12.61 -13.53 -20.91
C LEU A 75 11.39 -14.45 -21.03
N VAL A 76 10.52 -14.47 -20.00
CA VAL A 76 9.33 -15.32 -19.99
C VAL A 76 8.34 -14.92 -21.08
N MET A 77 8.14 -13.61 -21.30
CA MET A 77 7.29 -13.12 -22.38
C MET A 77 7.78 -13.62 -23.73
N LYS A 78 9.09 -13.53 -24.00
CA LYS A 78 9.68 -13.99 -25.26
C LYS A 78 9.62 -15.50 -25.45
N GLU A 79 9.94 -16.27 -24.40
CA GLU A 79 9.99 -17.74 -24.49
C GLU A 79 8.62 -18.39 -24.58
N LYS A 80 7.60 -17.79 -23.93
CA LYS A 80 6.26 -18.36 -23.83
C LYS A 80 5.21 -17.63 -24.68
N GLY A 81 5.59 -16.52 -25.30
CA GLY A 81 4.71 -15.75 -26.20
C GLY A 81 3.64 -14.94 -25.49
N TYR A 82 3.91 -14.42 -24.28
CA TYR A 82 2.99 -13.50 -23.60
C TYR A 82 3.16 -12.07 -24.12
N GLU A 83 2.06 -11.33 -24.22
CA GLU A 83 2.06 -9.96 -24.77
C GLU A 83 1.79 -8.89 -23.70
N LYS A 84 1.20 -9.26 -22.56
CA LYS A 84 0.83 -8.32 -21.50
C LYS A 84 1.28 -8.79 -20.13
N VAL A 85 1.72 -7.84 -19.33
CA VAL A 85 2.12 -8.06 -17.95
C VAL A 85 1.06 -7.47 -17.02
N VAL A 86 0.60 -8.28 -16.07
CA VAL A 86 -0.25 -7.84 -14.97
C VAL A 86 0.55 -7.95 -13.67
N LEU A 87 0.88 -6.82 -13.07
CA LEU A 87 1.60 -6.78 -11.81
C LEU A 87 0.63 -6.68 -10.64
N GLY A 88 0.52 -7.75 -9.85
CA GLY A 88 -0.17 -7.75 -8.57
C GLY A 88 0.78 -7.37 -7.45
N ILE A 89 0.43 -6.39 -6.63
CA ILE A 89 1.26 -5.96 -5.49
C ILE A 89 0.39 -5.62 -4.29
N GLU A 90 0.75 -6.16 -3.13
CA GLU A 90 0.05 -5.89 -1.87
C GLU A 90 0.55 -4.58 -1.24
N THR A 91 -0.37 -3.82 -0.62
CA THR A 91 -0.02 -2.57 0.04
C THR A 91 0.70 -2.82 1.37
N THR A 92 2.03 -2.74 1.36
CA THR A 92 2.85 -2.79 2.58
C THR A 92 3.51 -1.44 2.84
N ALA A 93 3.01 -0.71 3.85
CA ALA A 93 3.45 0.64 4.19
C ALA A 93 3.53 1.54 2.93
N HIS A 94 4.74 2.02 2.57
CA HIS A 94 4.99 2.78 1.34
C HIS A 94 5.95 2.07 0.38
N TYR A 95 6.42 0.85 0.71
CA TYR A 95 7.49 0.18 -0.05
C TYR A 95 7.06 -0.31 -1.43
N TYR A 96 5.76 -0.45 -1.65
CA TYR A 96 5.20 -0.84 -2.94
C TYR A 96 5.14 0.33 -3.96
N GLU A 97 5.19 1.58 -3.49
CA GLU A 97 4.86 2.74 -4.34
C GLU A 97 5.83 2.92 -5.51
N ASP A 98 7.12 2.71 -5.28
CA ASP A 98 8.14 2.90 -6.31
C ASP A 98 8.06 1.81 -7.39
N LEU A 99 7.82 0.56 -6.98
CA LEU A 99 7.57 -0.55 -7.92
C LEU A 99 6.33 -0.28 -8.79
N VAL A 100 5.26 0.24 -8.22
CA VAL A 100 4.06 0.62 -8.99
C VAL A 100 4.40 1.68 -10.03
N ARG A 101 5.14 2.74 -9.66
CA ARG A 101 5.53 3.81 -10.59
C ARG A 101 6.41 3.29 -11.72
N LEU A 102 7.43 2.50 -11.40
CA LEU A 102 8.34 1.90 -12.38
C LEU A 102 7.60 0.93 -13.30
N SER A 103 6.68 0.12 -12.77
CA SER A 103 5.85 -0.79 -13.56
C SER A 103 4.92 -0.05 -14.53
N HIS A 104 4.36 1.10 -14.11
CA HIS A 104 3.58 1.93 -15.02
C HIS A 104 4.43 2.53 -16.14
N SER A 105 5.69 2.93 -15.89
CA SER A 105 6.59 3.39 -16.96
C SER A 105 6.98 2.28 -17.94
N GLU A 106 6.92 1.01 -17.50
CA GLU A 106 7.09 -0.17 -18.35
C GLU A 106 5.78 -0.65 -19.00
N ASN A 107 4.71 0.14 -18.92
CA ASN A 107 3.39 -0.15 -19.48
C ASN A 107 2.73 -1.43 -18.93
N TYR A 108 3.07 -1.82 -17.69
CA TYR A 108 2.42 -2.95 -17.02
C TYR A 108 1.03 -2.57 -16.53
N HIS A 109 0.10 -3.53 -16.57
CA HIS A 109 -1.20 -3.36 -15.93
C HIS A 109 -1.08 -3.65 -14.42
N VAL A 110 -1.00 -2.60 -13.61
CA VAL A 110 -0.79 -2.74 -12.16
C VAL A 110 -2.12 -2.93 -11.42
N ARG A 111 -2.12 -3.89 -10.49
CA ARG A 111 -3.21 -4.21 -9.57
C ARG A 111 -2.71 -4.08 -8.13
N ILE A 112 -3.08 -2.98 -7.48
CA ILE A 112 -2.76 -2.72 -6.07
C ILE A 112 -3.81 -3.42 -5.20
N ILE A 113 -3.37 -4.39 -4.40
CA ILE A 113 -4.21 -5.22 -3.54
C ILE A 113 -4.07 -4.74 -2.10
N ASN A 114 -5.19 -4.58 -1.39
CA ASN A 114 -5.17 -4.12 -0.01
C ASN A 114 -4.79 -5.28 0.94
N ALA A 115 -3.80 -5.05 1.80
CA ALA A 115 -3.34 -6.05 2.77
C ALA A 115 -4.42 -6.55 3.75
N ALA A 116 -5.45 -5.72 4.00
CA ALA A 116 -6.58 -6.14 4.82
C ALA A 116 -7.50 -7.13 4.08
N SER A 117 -7.56 -7.08 2.75
CA SER A 117 -8.40 -7.99 1.95
C SER A 117 -7.77 -9.36 1.70
N THR A 118 -6.45 -9.43 1.62
CA THR A 118 -5.67 -10.67 1.48
C THR A 118 -5.67 -11.51 2.75
N ALA A 119 -5.86 -10.93 3.94
CA ALA A 119 -5.87 -11.67 5.20
C ALA A 119 -6.96 -12.77 5.25
N GLN A 120 -8.14 -12.53 4.68
CA GLN A 120 -9.21 -13.53 4.62
C GLN A 120 -8.89 -14.66 3.63
N GLU A 121 -8.32 -14.34 2.47
CA GLU A 121 -7.90 -15.34 1.46
C GLU A 121 -6.73 -16.18 1.96
N ARG A 122 -5.78 -15.55 2.67
CA ARG A 122 -4.64 -16.21 3.31
C ARG A 122 -5.11 -17.30 4.29
N ASN A 123 -6.17 -17.03 5.07
CA ASN A 123 -6.77 -18.05 5.96
C ASN A 123 -7.37 -19.23 5.19
N THR A 124 -8.01 -18.99 4.04
CA THR A 124 -8.54 -20.07 3.19
C THR A 124 -7.42 -20.90 2.57
N LEU A 125 -6.34 -20.26 2.10
CA LEU A 125 -5.21 -20.92 1.47
C LEU A 125 -4.31 -21.68 2.46
N MET A 126 -4.19 -21.22 3.72
CA MET A 126 -3.48 -21.95 4.78
C MET A 126 -4.05 -23.35 5.00
N ASN A 127 -5.35 -23.54 4.78
CA ASN A 127 -6.00 -24.84 4.91
C ASN A 127 -5.69 -25.78 3.73
N TRP A 128 -5.21 -25.25 2.59
CA TRP A 128 -5.04 -26.01 1.35
C TRP A 128 -3.57 -26.19 0.94
N SER A 129 -2.65 -25.28 1.30
CA SER A 129 -1.24 -25.35 0.92
C SER A 129 -0.29 -25.11 2.09
N LYS A 130 0.70 -25.99 2.26
CA LYS A 130 1.80 -25.90 3.25
C LYS A 130 3.05 -25.23 2.67
N THR A 131 2.89 -24.30 1.75
CA THR A 131 4.02 -23.70 1.02
C THR A 131 4.46 -22.38 1.65
N ASP A 132 5.78 -22.20 1.81
CA ASP A 132 6.43 -21.02 2.44
C ASP A 132 6.20 -19.67 1.71
N ASN A 133 5.44 -19.65 0.61
CA ASN A 133 5.20 -18.48 -0.24
C ASN A 133 3.71 -18.20 -0.46
N LEU A 134 2.90 -18.47 0.57
CA LEU A 134 1.45 -18.28 0.58
C LEU A 134 1.01 -16.89 0.11
N ASP A 135 1.83 -15.87 0.40
CA ASP A 135 1.53 -14.47 0.15
C ASP A 135 1.51 -14.15 -1.34
N LEU A 136 2.53 -14.62 -2.07
CA LEU A 136 2.60 -14.48 -3.53
C LEU A 136 1.48 -15.25 -4.22
N MET A 137 1.13 -16.44 -3.71
CA MET A 137 0.00 -17.21 -4.24
C MET A 137 -1.33 -16.48 -4.02
N THR A 138 -1.51 -15.87 -2.85
CA THR A 138 -2.69 -15.06 -2.53
C THR A 138 -2.79 -13.88 -3.50
N ILE A 139 -1.67 -13.21 -3.78
CA ILE A 139 -1.62 -12.11 -4.74
C ILE A 139 -2.01 -12.57 -6.15
N VAL A 140 -1.45 -13.69 -6.64
CA VAL A 140 -1.83 -14.26 -7.95
C VAL A 140 -3.32 -14.53 -8.01
N GLN A 141 -3.86 -15.22 -7.00
CA GLN A 141 -5.29 -15.53 -6.93
C GLN A 141 -6.14 -14.28 -6.90
N SER A 142 -5.76 -13.28 -6.10
CA SER A 142 -6.42 -11.98 -6.07
C SER A 142 -6.45 -11.31 -7.46
N VAL A 143 -5.34 -11.34 -8.20
CA VAL A 143 -5.29 -10.80 -9.57
C VAL A 143 -6.23 -11.55 -10.50
N ILE A 144 -6.17 -12.88 -10.54
CA ILE A 144 -7.04 -13.73 -11.38
C ILE A 144 -8.52 -13.41 -11.13
N HIS A 145 -8.91 -13.28 -9.86
CA HIS A 145 -10.28 -12.95 -9.44
C HIS A 145 -10.65 -11.48 -9.62
N GLY A 146 -9.80 -10.65 -10.22
CA GLY A 146 -10.09 -9.25 -10.47
C GLY A 146 -10.14 -8.39 -9.21
N ARG A 147 -9.45 -8.80 -8.14
CA ARG A 147 -9.26 -7.99 -6.93
C ARG A 147 -8.18 -6.94 -7.13
N GLY A 148 -8.16 -5.98 -6.20
CA GLY A 148 -7.28 -4.83 -6.27
C GLY A 148 -7.82 -3.67 -7.12
N THR A 149 -7.10 -2.56 -7.06
CA THR A 149 -7.40 -1.34 -7.82
C THR A 149 -6.30 -1.10 -8.84
N SER A 150 -6.66 -0.51 -9.97
CA SER A 150 -5.71 -0.04 -10.99
C SER A 150 -5.58 1.48 -10.94
N ASN A 151 -5.74 2.06 -9.73
CA ASN A 151 -5.63 3.50 -9.57
C ASN A 151 -4.17 3.90 -9.65
N GLU A 152 -3.89 4.92 -10.45
CA GLU A 152 -2.56 5.53 -10.45
C GLU A 152 -2.25 6.10 -9.07
N LEU A 153 -1.01 5.88 -8.63
CA LEU A 153 -0.51 6.56 -7.45
C LEU A 153 -0.44 8.05 -7.74
N ARG A 154 -0.88 8.85 -6.76
CA ARG A 154 -0.75 10.31 -6.83
C ARG A 154 0.70 10.67 -7.16
N SER A 155 0.89 11.57 -8.11
CA SER A 155 2.20 11.96 -8.65
C SER A 155 2.30 13.49 -8.73
N GLY A 156 3.53 13.98 -8.96
CA GLY A 156 3.82 15.40 -9.11
C GLY A 156 3.36 16.25 -7.92
N ILE A 157 2.87 17.45 -8.23
CA ILE A 157 2.55 18.48 -7.23
C ILE A 157 1.49 18.05 -6.21
N VAL A 158 0.54 17.20 -6.60
CA VAL A 158 -0.51 16.70 -5.70
C VAL A 158 0.09 15.80 -4.61
N LEU A 159 1.05 14.95 -4.99
CA LEU A 159 1.76 14.10 -4.04
C LEU A 159 2.61 14.94 -3.08
N GLU A 160 3.32 15.93 -3.60
CA GLU A 160 4.15 16.84 -2.81
C GLU A 160 3.32 17.60 -1.77
N LEU A 161 2.21 18.21 -2.19
CA LEU A 161 1.28 18.91 -1.29
C LEU A 161 0.72 17.98 -0.22
N GLN A 162 0.39 16.74 -0.58
CA GLN A 162 -0.09 15.74 0.39
C GLN A 162 1.00 15.37 1.40
N LYS A 163 2.25 15.16 0.95
CA LYS A 163 3.40 14.90 1.82
C LYS A 163 3.62 16.05 2.80
N LEU A 164 3.64 17.30 2.30
CA LEU A 164 3.79 18.51 3.12
C LEU A 164 2.66 18.66 4.15
N THR A 165 1.42 18.46 3.72
CA THR A 165 0.25 18.57 4.61
C THR A 165 0.29 17.54 5.73
N ARG A 166 0.67 16.29 5.41
CA ARG A 166 0.85 15.22 6.40
C ARG A 166 2.01 15.52 7.35
N ALA A 167 3.15 15.98 6.83
CA ALA A 167 4.31 16.36 7.64
C ALA A 167 3.96 17.48 8.63
N ARG A 168 3.30 18.56 8.17
CA ARG A 168 2.82 19.64 9.04
C ARG A 168 1.89 19.11 10.14
N ARG A 169 0.91 18.26 9.78
CA ARG A 169 -0.02 17.69 10.76
C ARG A 169 0.72 16.90 11.84
N ASN A 170 1.67 16.06 11.45
CA ASN A 170 2.49 15.30 12.38
C ASN A 170 3.29 16.23 13.31
N LEU A 171 3.96 17.24 12.77
CA LEU A 171 4.73 18.19 13.57
C LEU A 171 3.87 18.95 14.58
N VAL A 172 2.67 19.37 14.19
CA VAL A 172 1.72 20.04 15.10
C VAL A 172 1.28 19.10 16.24
N GLN A 173 0.99 17.84 15.92
CA GLN A 173 0.63 16.84 16.92
C GLN A 173 1.79 16.53 17.87
N THR A 174 3.01 16.34 17.35
CA THR A 174 4.22 16.11 18.15
C THR A 174 4.51 17.29 19.05
N ARG A 175 4.42 18.52 18.55
CA ARG A 175 4.57 19.73 19.37
C ARG A 175 3.55 19.76 20.51
N THR A 176 2.27 19.52 20.20
CA THR A 176 1.20 19.53 21.21
C THR A 176 1.42 18.46 22.28
N ALA A 177 1.84 17.26 21.87
CA ALA A 177 2.17 16.18 22.80
C ALA A 177 3.37 16.52 23.70
N LEU A 178 4.41 17.13 23.15
CA LEU A 178 5.58 17.60 23.91
C LEU A 178 5.21 18.72 24.90
N GLU A 179 4.42 19.71 24.48
CA GLU A 179 3.93 20.77 25.37
C GLU A 179 3.14 20.18 26.54
N ASN A 180 2.30 19.18 26.29
CA ASN A 180 1.54 18.51 27.34
C ASN A 180 2.45 17.68 28.27
N ALA A 181 3.46 16.99 27.74
CA ALA A 181 4.42 16.26 28.55
C ALA A 181 5.21 17.22 29.47
N ILE A 182 5.66 18.36 28.95
CA ILE A 182 6.34 19.40 29.73
C ILE A 182 5.43 19.92 30.85
N ARG A 183 4.16 20.23 30.53
CA ARG A 183 3.15 20.63 31.53
C ARG A 183 2.99 19.60 32.64
N VAL A 184 2.85 18.32 32.30
CA VAL A 184 2.74 17.24 33.29
C VAL A 184 3.96 17.19 34.22
N HIS A 185 5.17 17.30 33.68
CA HIS A 185 6.38 17.32 34.50
C HIS A 185 6.50 18.57 35.38
N LEU A 186 6.12 19.73 34.84
CA LEU A 186 6.02 20.96 35.63
C LEU A 186 5.02 20.81 36.78
N ASP A 187 3.87 20.16 36.56
CA ASP A 187 2.86 19.95 37.62
C ASP A 187 3.35 19.03 38.74
N GLN A 188 4.24 18.08 38.41
CA GLN A 188 4.86 17.18 39.38
C GLN A 188 5.90 17.88 40.25
N VAL A 189 6.71 18.78 39.66
CA VAL A 189 7.79 19.49 40.37
C VAL A 189 7.29 20.75 41.05
N PHE A 190 6.48 21.54 40.36
CA PHE A 190 5.95 22.82 40.82
C PHE A 190 4.54 23.08 40.28
N ARG A 191 3.55 22.44 40.92
CA ARG A 191 2.13 22.50 40.57
C ARG A 191 1.54 23.89 40.39
N GLU A 192 2.00 24.88 41.15
CA GLU A 192 1.46 26.25 41.06
C GLU A 192 1.99 27.03 39.85
N PHE A 193 3.00 26.51 39.14
CA PHE A 193 3.61 27.15 37.96
C PHE A 193 2.68 27.26 36.75
N GLN A 194 1.60 26.48 36.68
CA GLN A 194 0.58 26.67 35.65
C GLN A 194 -0.56 27.60 36.07
N GLY A 195 -0.47 28.15 37.28
CA GLY A 195 -1.52 28.92 37.91
C GLY A 195 -2.25 28.12 38.98
N LYS A 196 -2.91 28.83 39.88
CA LYS A 196 -3.67 28.23 40.99
C LYS A 196 -5.02 28.88 41.16
N SER A 197 -6.00 28.09 41.59
CA SER A 197 -7.29 28.62 42.00
C SER A 197 -7.24 28.96 43.49
N ILE A 198 -7.49 30.22 43.83
CA ILE A 198 -7.65 30.67 45.22
C ILE A 198 -9.07 31.16 45.47
N VAL A 199 -9.48 31.24 46.73
CA VAL A 199 -10.76 31.83 47.12
C VAL A 199 -10.51 33.23 47.67
N VAL A 200 -11.14 34.25 47.06
CA VAL A 200 -11.10 35.64 47.50
C VAL A 200 -12.54 36.10 47.70
N GLU A 201 -12.87 36.56 48.91
CA GLU A 201 -14.24 37.03 49.26
C GLU A 201 -15.35 36.01 48.92
N GLY A 202 -15.09 34.73 49.20
CA GLY A 202 -16.02 33.63 48.93
C GLY A 202 -16.14 33.21 47.47
N LYS A 203 -15.41 33.84 46.54
CA LYS A 203 -15.41 33.48 45.10
C LYS A 203 -14.08 32.83 44.69
N ARG A 204 -14.15 31.74 43.92
CA ARG A 204 -12.97 31.12 43.31
C ARG A 204 -12.45 32.01 42.19
N ARG A 205 -11.15 32.32 42.21
CA ARG A 205 -10.43 33.04 41.16
C ARG A 205 -9.22 32.24 40.73
N HIS A 206 -8.96 32.19 39.43
CA HIS A 206 -7.75 31.61 38.87
C HIS A 206 -6.67 32.68 38.81
N ILE A 207 -5.49 32.40 39.38
CA ILE A 207 -4.33 33.29 39.36
C ILE A 207 -3.28 32.67 38.45
N GLN A 208 -2.81 33.46 37.48
CA GLN A 208 -1.66 33.11 36.65
C GLN A 208 -0.36 33.35 37.44
N PRO A 209 0.68 32.53 37.25
CA PRO A 209 1.98 32.78 37.85
C PRO A 209 2.50 34.16 37.42
N PHE A 210 3.21 34.86 38.31
CA PHE A 210 3.83 36.16 38.04
C PHE A 210 2.86 37.27 37.63
N SER A 211 1.56 37.16 37.92
CA SER A 211 0.57 38.20 37.58
C SER A 211 0.77 39.55 38.29
N GLU A 212 1.65 39.61 39.29
CA GLU A 212 1.98 40.80 40.09
C GLU A 212 3.41 41.33 39.83
N LEU A 213 4.14 40.74 38.88
CA LEU A 213 5.41 41.27 38.34
C LEU A 213 5.14 42.10 37.08
#